data_AF-A0A537CJI5-F1
#
_entry.id   AF-A0A537CJI5-F1
#
_cell.length_a   1.000
_cell.length_b   1.000
_cell.length_c   1.000
_cell.angle_alpha   90.00
_cell.angle_beta   90.00
_cell.angle_gamma   90.00
#
_symmetry.space_group_name_H-M   'P 1'
#
loop_
_entity.id
_entity.type
_entity.pdbx_description
1 polymer ?
#
loop_
_entity_poly.entity_id
_entity_poly.type
_entity_poly.pdbx_seq_one_letter_code
_entity_poly.pdbx_strand_id
1 'polypeptide(L)'
;MKLSIWTLIGALAGAVSFAPATAAQSSRGLPDFTELYEQQGPAVVSVDVTQTVRRSQLPDLSEDDPFYEFFRRFGQVPRGRERPRDLEQQSVGSGFILSSDGYILTNSHVVDDAS
;
A
#
# COMPACT_ATOMS: atom_id res chain seq x y z
N MET A 1 30.99 85.56 -12.68
CA MET A 1 32.15 84.78 -13.16
C MET A 1 31.94 83.32 -12.80
N LYS A 2 31.96 82.42 -13.80
CA LYS A 2 31.78 80.95 -13.72
C LYS A 2 30.33 80.54 -13.35
N LEU A 3 29.67 79.55 -13.97
CA LEU A 3 30.13 78.31 -14.57
C LEU A 3 29.37 77.91 -15.85
N SER A 4 30.06 77.07 -16.62
CA SER A 4 29.79 76.51 -17.94
C SER A 4 28.53 75.62 -18.01
N ILE A 5 27.80 75.78 -19.12
CA ILE A 5 26.64 74.98 -19.55
C ILE A 5 27.12 73.57 -19.90
N TRP A 6 26.43 72.56 -19.35
CA TRP A 6 26.70 71.15 -19.63
C TRP A 6 26.08 70.70 -20.95
N THR A 7 26.89 69.97 -21.71
CA THR A 7 26.61 69.34 -22.98
C THR A 7 25.42 68.38 -22.91
N LEU A 8 24.54 68.52 -23.92
CA LEU A 8 23.64 67.53 -24.51
C LEU A 8 23.96 66.06 -24.18
N ILE A 9 23.00 65.36 -23.60
CA ILE A 9 22.88 63.90 -23.75
C ILE A 9 21.61 63.66 -24.56
N GLY A 10 21.82 63.35 -25.84
CA GLY A 10 20.79 62.93 -26.78
C GLY A 10 20.17 61.61 -26.35
N ALA A 11 18.86 61.54 -26.52
CA ALA A 11 18.06 60.34 -26.30
C ALA A 11 18.46 59.23 -27.29
N LEU A 12 18.95 58.11 -26.78
CA LEU A 12 18.92 56.83 -27.47
C LEU A 12 17.89 55.94 -26.77
N ALA A 13 16.64 56.02 -27.21
CA ALA A 13 15.63 55.03 -26.88
C ALA A 13 15.81 53.84 -27.84
N GLY A 14 16.65 52.88 -27.45
CA GLY A 14 16.72 51.58 -28.11
C GLY A 14 15.55 50.71 -27.65
N ALA A 15 14.61 50.40 -28.55
CA ALA A 15 13.57 49.42 -28.27
C ALA A 15 14.19 48.02 -28.21
N VAL A 16 14.24 47.43 -27.01
CA VAL A 16 14.63 46.03 -26.83
C VAL A 16 13.41 45.17 -27.12
N SER A 17 13.38 44.55 -28.30
CA SER A 17 12.38 43.53 -28.63
C SER A 17 12.72 42.23 -27.90
N PHE A 18 11.92 41.86 -26.91
CA PHE A 18 11.95 40.53 -26.32
C PHE A 18 11.15 39.57 -27.21
N ALA A 19 11.84 38.62 -27.84
CA ALA A 19 11.17 37.49 -28.48
C ALA A 19 10.74 36.47 -27.40
N PRO A 20 9.55 35.87 -27.50
CA PRO A 20 9.15 34.82 -26.57
C PRO A 20 10.02 33.58 -26.83
N ALA A 21 10.78 33.16 -25.82
CA ALA A 21 11.41 31.85 -25.83
C ALA A 21 10.33 30.81 -25.57
N THR A 22 9.84 30.15 -26.63
CA THR A 22 9.05 28.93 -26.50
C THR A 22 9.96 27.83 -25.97
N ALA A 23 9.95 27.62 -24.65
CA ALA A 23 10.53 26.44 -24.06
C ALA A 23 9.78 25.22 -24.62
N ALA A 24 10.45 24.42 -25.45
CA ALA A 24 9.93 23.14 -25.87
C ALA A 24 9.82 22.27 -24.60
N GLN A 25 8.60 22.10 -24.08
CA GLN A 25 8.33 21.09 -23.08
C GLN A 25 8.54 19.74 -23.77
N SER A 26 9.72 19.16 -23.60
CA SER A 26 9.94 17.76 -23.90
C SER A 26 9.05 16.97 -22.95
N SER A 27 7.82 16.65 -23.38
CA SER A 27 7.13 15.47 -22.87
C SER A 27 8.01 14.29 -23.26
N ARG A 28 9.01 13.97 -22.43
CA ARG A 28 9.64 12.65 -22.50
C ARG A 28 8.46 11.69 -22.36
N GLY A 29 8.12 11.01 -23.46
CA GLY A 29 7.04 10.04 -23.46
C GLY A 29 7.25 9.12 -22.26
N LEU A 30 6.19 8.89 -21.50
CA LEU A 30 6.25 7.98 -20.37
C LEU A 30 6.89 6.66 -20.84
N PRO A 31 7.80 6.07 -20.06
CA PRO A 31 8.44 4.82 -20.45
C PRO A 31 7.37 3.75 -20.73
N ASP A 32 7.59 2.97 -21.78
CA ASP A 32 6.76 1.81 -22.12
C ASP A 32 7.14 0.64 -21.20
N PHE A 33 6.17 0.08 -20.50
CA PHE A 33 6.35 -1.04 -19.58
C PHE A 33 5.92 -2.38 -20.19
N THR A 34 5.46 -2.40 -21.45
CA THR A 34 4.95 -3.60 -22.11
C THR A 34 6.02 -4.68 -22.20
N GLU A 35 7.24 -4.31 -22.61
CA GLU A 35 8.37 -5.25 -22.70
C GLU A 35 8.73 -5.85 -21.32
N LEU A 36 8.72 -5.04 -20.26
CA LEU A 36 8.97 -5.52 -18.90
C LEU A 36 7.86 -6.45 -18.43
N TYR A 37 6.60 -6.15 -18.75
CA TYR A 37 5.48 -7.02 -18.43
C TYR A 37 5.58 -8.36 -19.17
N GLU A 38 5.90 -8.35 -20.46
CA GLU A 38 6.06 -9.58 -21.24
C GLU A 38 7.21 -10.46 -20.71
N GLN A 39 8.31 -9.85 -20.29
CA GLN A 39 9.46 -10.57 -19.75
C GLN A 39 9.26 -11.06 -18.31
N GLN A 40 8.64 -10.24 -17.44
CA GLN A 40 8.60 -10.50 -16.00
C GLN A 40 7.23 -10.98 -15.49
N GLY A 41 6.16 -10.76 -16.25
CA GLY A 41 4.80 -11.20 -15.93
C GLY A 41 4.69 -12.70 -15.60
N PRO A 42 5.37 -13.61 -16.32
CA PRO A 42 5.36 -15.04 -16.00
C PRO A 42 5.93 -15.40 -14.62
N ALA A 43 6.72 -14.52 -13.99
CA ALA A 43 7.24 -14.74 -12.64
C ALA A 43 6.22 -14.44 -11.54
N VAL A 44 5.09 -13.79 -11.87
CA VAL A 44 4.04 -13.43 -10.91
C VAL A 44 2.98 -14.51 -10.83
N VAL A 45 2.64 -14.93 -9.63
CA VAL A 45 1.65 -15.98 -9.36
C VAL A 45 0.55 -15.51 -8.41
N SER A 46 -0.62 -16.15 -8.50
CA SER A 46 -1.66 -16.07 -7.45
C SER A 46 -1.30 -17.02 -6.32
N VAL A 47 -1.50 -16.57 -5.09
CA VAL A 47 -1.27 -17.35 -3.86
C VAL A 47 -2.58 -17.39 -3.10
N ASP A 48 -3.13 -18.60 -2.96
CA ASP A 48 -4.36 -18.88 -2.25
C ASP A 48 -4.04 -19.85 -1.11
N VAL A 49 -4.27 -19.42 0.13
CA VAL A 49 -3.91 -20.19 1.32
C VAL A 49 -5.15 -20.43 2.18
N THR A 50 -5.38 -21.69 2.54
CA THR A 50 -6.45 -22.10 3.44
C THR A 50 -5.84 -22.82 4.64
N GLN A 51 -6.12 -22.32 5.85
CA GLN A 51 -5.66 -22.94 7.10
C GLN A 51 -6.84 -23.27 8.00
N THR A 52 -6.74 -24.40 8.68
CA THR A 52 -7.65 -24.76 9.77
C THR A 52 -7.10 -24.27 11.10
N VAL A 53 -7.69 -23.21 11.65
CA VAL A 53 -7.35 -22.67 12.97
C VAL A 53 -8.30 -23.20 14.03
N ARG A 54 -7.74 -23.79 15.09
CA ARG A 54 -8.51 -24.15 16.30
C ARG A 54 -8.65 -22.94 17.19
N ARG A 55 -9.83 -22.33 17.23
CA ARG A 55 -10.11 -21.26 18.19
C ARG A 55 -10.27 -21.88 19.59
N SER A 56 -9.42 -21.46 20.52
CA SER A 56 -9.55 -21.81 21.93
C SER A 56 -10.90 -21.30 22.45
N GLN A 57 -11.63 -22.18 23.14
CA GLN A 57 -12.89 -21.83 23.79
C GLN A 57 -12.71 -20.65 24.75
N LEU A 58 -13.74 -19.82 24.87
CA LEU A 58 -13.88 -18.91 26.00
C LEU A 58 -13.77 -19.74 27.29
N PRO A 59 -13.13 -19.21 28.35
CA PRO A 59 -13.09 -19.88 29.65
C PRO A 59 -14.52 -20.23 30.09
N ASP A 60 -14.70 -21.45 30.59
CA ASP A 60 -15.95 -21.84 31.22
C ASP A 60 -16.16 -20.92 32.44
N LEU A 61 -17.14 -20.03 32.36
CA LEU A 61 -17.43 -19.07 33.42
C LEU A 61 -18.15 -19.82 34.54
N SER A 62 -17.50 -20.00 35.68
CA SER A 62 -18.11 -20.57 36.88
C SER A 62 -19.23 -19.67 37.41
N GLU A 63 -20.21 -20.27 38.10
CA GLU A 63 -21.34 -19.53 38.70
C GLU A 63 -20.89 -18.50 39.76
N ASP A 64 -19.68 -18.67 40.31
CA ASP A 64 -19.07 -17.75 41.26
C ASP A 64 -18.31 -16.57 40.60
N ASP A 65 -18.25 -16.52 39.27
CA ASP A 65 -17.53 -15.47 38.55
C ASP A 65 -18.34 -14.15 38.55
N PRO A 66 -17.75 -13.00 38.93
CA PRO A 66 -18.43 -11.70 38.91
C PRO A 66 -18.98 -11.32 37.52
N PHE A 67 -18.45 -11.88 36.43
CA PHE A 67 -18.94 -11.68 35.08
C PHE A 67 -20.10 -12.62 34.70
N TYR A 68 -20.34 -13.72 35.43
CA TYR A 68 -21.42 -14.68 35.16
C TYR A 68 -22.81 -14.01 35.16
N GLU A 69 -23.10 -13.21 36.18
CA GLU A 69 -24.40 -12.51 36.31
C GLU A 69 -24.60 -11.44 35.23
N PHE A 70 -23.53 -10.78 34.77
CA PHE A 70 -23.58 -9.88 33.63
C PHE A 70 -24.04 -10.64 32.37
N PHE A 71 -23.33 -11.70 31.99
CA PHE A 71 -23.68 -12.48 30.79
C PHE A 71 -25.02 -13.20 30.89
N ARG A 72 -25.42 -13.64 32.09
CA ARG A 72 -26.75 -14.20 32.36
C ARG A 72 -27.88 -13.23 32.09
N ARG A 73 -27.72 -11.98 32.52
CA ARG A 73 -28.71 -10.92 32.32
C ARG A 73 -28.87 -10.49 30.86
N PHE A 74 -27.80 -10.60 30.07
CA PHE A 74 -27.78 -10.25 28.64
C PHE A 74 -27.89 -11.45 27.70
N GLY A 75 -28.18 -12.66 28.21
CA GLY A 75 -28.51 -13.85 27.43
C GLY A 75 -27.33 -14.59 26.79
N GLN A 76 -26.10 -14.37 27.26
CA GLN A 76 -24.87 -14.92 26.66
C GLN A 76 -24.06 -15.76 27.65
N VAL A 77 -24.68 -16.50 28.57
CA VAL A 77 -23.92 -17.47 29.38
C VAL A 77 -23.36 -18.52 28.42
N PRO A 78 -22.04 -18.69 28.29
CA PRO A 78 -21.45 -19.72 27.46
C PRO A 78 -21.73 -21.08 28.11
N ARG A 79 -22.95 -21.61 27.95
CA ARG A 79 -23.33 -22.92 28.47
C ARG A 79 -22.99 -23.96 27.45
N GLY A 80 -21.80 -24.52 27.59
CA GLY A 80 -21.44 -25.73 26.89
C GLY A 80 -19.97 -25.79 26.59
N ARG A 81 -19.38 -26.96 26.87
CA ARG A 81 -18.17 -27.43 26.19
C ARG A 81 -18.43 -27.35 24.69
N GLU A 82 -18.08 -26.25 24.07
CA GLU A 82 -18.49 -26.00 22.69
C GLU A 82 -17.78 -26.89 21.67
N ARG A 83 -16.97 -27.88 22.08
CA ARG A 83 -15.91 -28.53 21.27
C ARG A 83 -15.01 -27.50 20.55
N PRO A 84 -13.69 -27.70 20.47
CA PRO A 84 -12.88 -26.86 19.60
C PRO A 84 -13.50 -26.92 18.20
N ARG A 85 -13.98 -25.78 17.68
CA ARG A 85 -14.40 -25.69 16.29
C ARG A 85 -13.17 -25.32 15.49
N ASP A 86 -12.88 -26.18 14.53
CA ASP A 86 -11.99 -25.90 13.44
C ASP A 86 -12.64 -24.80 12.59
N LEU A 87 -12.02 -23.64 12.55
CA LEU A 87 -12.41 -22.54 11.65
C LEU A 87 -11.46 -22.55 10.46
N GLU A 88 -12.01 -22.48 9.26
CA GLU A 88 -11.18 -22.27 8.07
C GLU A 88 -10.91 -20.76 7.91
N GLN A 89 -9.63 -20.41 7.89
CA GLN A 89 -9.13 -19.09 7.54
C GLN A 89 -8.57 -19.14 6.14
N GLN A 90 -8.95 -18.16 5.31
CA GLN A 90 -8.50 -18.05 3.92
C GLN A 90 -7.75 -16.74 3.73
N SER A 91 -6.65 -16.80 2.99
CA SER A 91 -5.85 -15.66 2.59
C SER A 91 -5.54 -15.74 1.11
N VAL A 92 -5.65 -14.60 0.41
CA VAL A 92 -5.42 -14.50 -1.03
C VAL A 92 -4.45 -13.35 -1.28
N GLY A 93 -3.46 -13.60 -2.11
CA GLY A 93 -2.44 -12.62 -2.46
C GLY A 93 -1.73 -12.95 -3.76
N SER A 94 -0.70 -12.17 -4.07
CA SER A 94 0.23 -12.46 -5.14
C SER A 94 1.60 -12.84 -4.59
N GLY A 95 2.40 -13.49 -5.42
CA GLY A 95 3.78 -13.81 -5.13
C GLY A 95 4.66 -13.76 -6.37
N PHE A 96 5.97 -13.81 -6.16
CA PHE A 96 6.98 -13.88 -7.20
C PHE A 96 7.78 -15.17 -7.09
N ILE A 97 7.99 -15.85 -8.22
CA ILE A 97 8.91 -16.98 -8.31
C ILE A 97 10.33 -16.44 -8.29
N LEU A 98 11.13 -16.83 -7.29
CA LEU A 98 12.53 -16.40 -7.13
C LEU A 98 13.51 -17.32 -7.86
N SER A 99 13.18 -18.60 -7.98
CA SER A 99 14.07 -19.62 -8.53
C SER A 99 13.30 -20.80 -9.12
N SER A 100 13.96 -21.53 -10.03
CA SER A 100 13.35 -22.62 -10.82
C SER A 100 13.00 -23.88 -10.01
N ASP A 101 13.47 -23.97 -8.78
CA ASP A 101 13.12 -25.00 -7.79
C ASP A 101 11.80 -24.70 -7.05
N GLY A 102 11.17 -23.55 -7.32
CA GLY A 102 9.81 -23.25 -6.89
C GLY A 102 9.70 -22.39 -5.62
N TYR A 103 10.76 -21.71 -5.20
CA TYR A 103 10.65 -20.73 -4.11
C TYR A 103 9.82 -19.51 -4.54
N ILE A 104 8.80 -19.20 -3.73
CA ILE A 104 7.90 -18.07 -3.94
C ILE A 104 8.08 -17.06 -2.81
N LEU A 105 8.25 -15.79 -3.17
CA LEU A 105 8.18 -14.66 -2.24
C LEU A 105 6.77 -14.08 -2.25
N THR A 106 6.15 -13.98 -1.08
CA THR A 106 4.87 -13.27 -0.87
C THR A 106 4.94 -12.44 0.40
N ASN A 107 3.88 -11.72 0.72
CA ASN A 107 3.83 -10.96 1.97
C ASN A 107 3.60 -11.90 3.16
N SER A 108 4.17 -11.55 4.31
CA SER A 108 4.03 -12.27 5.57
C SER A 108 2.58 -12.54 5.93
N HIS A 109 1.69 -11.54 5.90
CA HIS A 109 0.27 -11.74 6.23
C HIS A 109 -0.49 -12.69 5.29
N VAL A 110 0.04 -12.98 4.09
CA VAL A 110 -0.58 -13.97 3.20
C VAL A 110 -0.39 -15.38 3.77
N VAL A 111 0.69 -15.59 4.54
CA VAL A 111 1.10 -16.90 5.07
C VAL A 111 1.08 -17.01 6.60
N ASP A 112 1.22 -15.92 7.35
CA ASP A 112 1.23 -15.90 8.83
C ASP A 112 -0.15 -16.21 9.40
N ASP A 113 -1.20 -15.77 8.70
CA ASP A 113 -2.60 -16.17 8.93
C ASP A 113 -2.88 -17.62 8.48
N ALA A 114 -1.85 -18.30 7.99
CA ALA A 114 -1.93 -19.65 7.46
C ALA A 114 -0.94 -20.66 8.09
N SER A 115 -0.08 -20.25 9.03
CA SER A 115 0.96 -21.08 9.66
C SER A 115 0.61 -21.55 11.07
#